data_AF-A0A919XZL2-F1
#
_entry.id   AF-A0A919XZL2-F1
#
_cell.length_a   1.000
_cell.length_b   1.000
_cell.length_c   1.000
_cell.angle_alpha   90.00
_cell.angle_beta   90.00
_cell.angle_gamma   90.00
#
_symmetry.space_group_name_H-M   'P 1'
#
loop_
_entity.id
_entity.type
_entity.pdbx_description
1 polymer ?
#
loop_
_entity_poly.entity_id
_entity_poly.type
_entity_poly.pdbx_seq_one_letter_code
_entity_poly.pdbx_strand_id
1 'polypeptide(L)'
;MKKLLAPLIISCLFIVTACSSGNEPAASSDLEKKVSELESTIAKLTEENAKLKEGAAPITSKATSTNATEGATPTPKEEPELTIKKGAPITIEDFAEVEITKTKFAKTVNPSSPGSFYTYYEAKGDGTTYLAITAKIKNLLESAKEVDDLVTVKIKYDGKYEYSSFSTIEAGDGSDFNYTSLYPIDPLSTGTAIFLSEVPKEVETSDKSVVAEISINGETYLYTIR
;
A
#
# COMPACT_ATOMS: atom_id res chain seq x y z
N MET A 1 -65.21 14.91 -29.19
CA MET A 1 -65.41 13.60 -29.87
C MET A 1 -64.07 12.89 -29.84
N LYS A 2 -63.91 11.88 -28.95
CA LYS A 2 -63.76 10.45 -29.28
C LYS A 2 -62.54 10.22 -30.23
N LYS A 3 -61.49 9.46 -29.89
CA LYS A 3 -61.49 8.12 -29.26
C LYS A 3 -60.14 7.77 -28.61
N LEU A 4 -60.23 7.02 -27.50
CA LEU A 4 -59.24 6.10 -26.95
C LEU A 4 -58.74 5.09 -27.99
N LEU A 5 -57.50 4.62 -27.85
CA LEU A 5 -57.16 3.20 -28.03
C LEU A 5 -55.88 2.86 -27.23
N ALA A 6 -55.98 1.85 -26.36
CA ALA A 6 -54.90 1.28 -25.56
C ALA A 6 -54.29 0.04 -26.27
N PRO A 7 -53.03 -0.35 -26.01
CA PRO A 7 -52.54 -1.67 -26.37
C PRO A 7 -52.50 -2.62 -25.17
N LEU A 8 -53.07 -3.80 -25.42
CA LEU A 8 -53.11 -5.03 -24.64
C LEU A 8 -51.74 -5.74 -24.76
N ILE A 9 -51.03 -5.99 -23.65
CA ILE A 9 -49.81 -6.81 -23.65
C ILE A 9 -50.21 -8.27 -23.41
N ILE A 10 -49.99 -9.09 -24.44
CA ILE A 10 -50.18 -10.53 -24.46
C ILE A 10 -49.03 -11.21 -23.69
N SER A 11 -49.40 -11.92 -22.63
CA SER A 11 -48.57 -12.85 -21.87
C SER A 11 -48.50 -14.18 -22.62
N CYS A 12 -47.36 -14.49 -23.24
CA CYS A 12 -47.08 -15.81 -23.80
C CYS A 12 -46.24 -16.64 -22.82
N LEU A 13 -46.92 -17.58 -22.18
CA LEU A 13 -46.39 -18.67 -21.38
C LEU A 13 -45.78 -19.72 -22.33
N PHE A 14 -44.47 -19.95 -22.27
CA PHE A 14 -43.84 -21.12 -22.91
C PHE A 14 -43.45 -22.13 -21.83
N ILE A 15 -44.17 -23.25 -21.85
CA ILE A 15 -43.86 -24.47 -21.11
C ILE A 15 -43.11 -25.36 -22.09
N VAL A 16 -41.85 -25.70 -21.79
CA VAL A 16 -41.18 -26.85 -22.38
C VAL A 16 -40.43 -27.59 -21.28
N THR A 17 -40.99 -28.75 -20.91
CA THR A 17 -40.29 -29.78 -20.14
C THR A 17 -39.47 -30.61 -21.11
N ALA A 18 -38.15 -30.61 -20.94
CA ALA A 18 -37.26 -31.58 -21.57
C ALA A 18 -36.23 -32.02 -20.51
N CYS A 19 -36.41 -33.23 -19.98
CA CYS A 19 -35.36 -33.93 -19.25
C CYS A 19 -34.41 -34.54 -20.29
N SER A 20 -33.16 -34.09 -20.28
CA SER A 20 -32.03 -34.79 -20.87
C SER A 20 -30.85 -34.61 -19.91
N SER A 21 -30.50 -35.70 -19.27
CA SER A 21 -29.36 -35.92 -18.40
C SER A 21 -28.04 -35.37 -18.97
N GLY A 22 -27.36 -34.53 -18.20
CA GLY A 22 -25.97 -34.11 -18.40
C GLY A 22 -25.44 -33.60 -17.06
N ASN A 23 -24.60 -34.41 -16.42
CA ASN A 23 -24.04 -34.18 -15.09
C ASN A 23 -22.64 -33.59 -15.23
N GLU A 24 -22.41 -32.36 -14.76
CA GLU A 24 -21.07 -31.85 -14.40
C GLU A 24 -21.16 -31.02 -13.12
N PRO A 25 -20.43 -31.42 -12.06
CA PRO A 25 -19.90 -30.48 -11.08
C PRO A 25 -18.40 -30.73 -10.90
N ALA A 26 -17.55 -29.94 -11.55
CA ALA A 26 -16.10 -29.99 -11.37
C ALA A 26 -15.52 -28.75 -10.66
N ALA A 27 -16.36 -27.77 -10.28
CA ALA A 27 -15.89 -26.51 -9.69
C ALA A 27 -16.14 -26.38 -8.17
N SER A 28 -17.05 -27.14 -7.54
CA SER A 28 -17.28 -27.00 -6.08
C SER A 28 -16.33 -27.83 -5.22
N SER A 29 -15.88 -29.01 -5.70
CA SER A 29 -15.04 -29.91 -4.89
C SER A 29 -13.66 -29.33 -4.58
N ASP A 30 -13.08 -28.56 -5.51
CA ASP A 30 -11.76 -27.94 -5.32
C ASP A 30 -11.81 -26.76 -4.35
N LEU A 31 -12.93 -26.03 -4.31
CA LEU A 31 -13.14 -24.99 -3.29
C LEU A 31 -13.39 -25.60 -1.91
N GLU A 32 -14.22 -26.66 -1.83
CA GLU A 32 -14.47 -27.38 -0.57
C GLU A 32 -13.19 -27.98 0.02
N LYS A 33 -12.31 -28.53 -0.84
CA LYS A 33 -10.99 -29.03 -0.43
C LYS A 33 -10.09 -27.93 0.13
N LYS A 34 -10.05 -26.77 -0.53
CA LYS A 34 -9.26 -25.61 -0.06
C LYS A 34 -9.77 -25.04 1.26
N VAL A 35 -11.09 -24.99 1.46
CA VAL A 35 -11.70 -24.56 2.72
C VAL A 35 -11.31 -25.52 3.85
N SER A 36 -11.36 -26.83 3.61
CA SER A 36 -10.95 -27.84 4.60
C SER A 36 -9.46 -27.77 4.97
N GLU A 37 -8.58 -27.51 3.99
CA GLU A 37 -7.14 -27.33 4.23
C GLU A 37 -6.84 -26.06 5.04
N LEU A 38 -7.55 -24.96 4.79
CA LEU A 38 -7.44 -23.71 5.55
C LEU A 38 -7.92 -23.88 7.00
N GLU A 39 -9.06 -24.54 7.20
CA GLU A 39 -9.58 -24.84 8.54
C GLU A 39 -8.60 -25.71 9.35
N SER A 40 -7.99 -26.71 8.71
CA SER A 40 -6.96 -27.54 9.34
C SER A 40 -5.71 -26.73 9.73
N THR A 41 -5.32 -25.76 8.90
CA THR A 41 -4.17 -24.90 9.16
C THR A 41 -4.43 -23.95 10.32
N ILE A 42 -5.62 -23.34 10.40
CA ILE A 42 -6.04 -22.48 11.52
C ILE A 42 -6.07 -23.27 12.83
N ALA A 43 -6.56 -24.51 12.81
CA ALA A 43 -6.57 -25.37 13.99
C ALA A 43 -5.14 -25.67 14.50
N LYS A 44 -4.19 -25.95 13.59
CA LYS A 44 -2.78 -26.18 13.97
C LYS A 44 -2.11 -24.92 14.51
N LEU A 45 -2.33 -23.76 13.88
CA LEU A 45 -1.77 -22.48 14.32
C LEU A 45 -2.35 -22.03 15.67
N THR A 46 -3.63 -22.30 15.94
CA THR A 46 -4.24 -21.99 17.24
C THR A 46 -3.71 -22.91 18.34
N GLU A 47 -3.47 -24.19 18.05
CA GLU A 47 -2.82 -25.13 18.98
C GLU A 47 -1.36 -24.77 19.25
N GLU A 48 -0.59 -24.39 18.22
CA GLU A 48 0.80 -23.92 18.36
C GLU A 48 0.89 -22.64 19.18
N ASN A 49 0.01 -21.67 18.94
CA ASN A 49 -0.07 -20.44 19.75
C ASN A 49 -0.47 -20.71 21.20
N ALA A 50 -1.31 -21.71 21.47
CA ALA A 50 -1.65 -22.12 22.83
C ALA A 50 -0.42 -22.71 23.55
N LYS A 51 0.35 -23.57 22.87
CA LYS A 51 1.60 -24.15 23.40
C LYS A 51 2.68 -23.09 23.66
N LEU A 52 2.77 -22.07 22.81
CA LEU A 52 3.70 -20.95 23.00
C LEU A 52 3.30 -20.03 24.17
N LYS A 53 1.99 -19.89 24.44
CA LYS A 53 1.50 -19.12 25.59
C LYS A 53 1.67 -19.82 26.93
N GLU A 54 1.73 -21.15 26.98
CA GLU A 54 2.01 -21.92 28.20
C GLU A 54 3.50 -21.94 28.60
N GLY A 55 4.41 -21.47 27.73
CA GLY A 55 5.82 -21.24 28.04
C GLY A 55 6.15 -19.92 28.73
N ALA A 56 5.16 -19.02 28.89
CA ALA A 56 5.31 -17.74 29.57
C ALA A 56 4.35 -17.66 30.76
N ALA A 57 4.87 -17.89 31.97
CA ALA A 57 4.09 -17.70 33.19
C ALA A 57 3.60 -16.23 33.32
N PRO A 58 2.37 -16.01 33.84
CA PRO A 58 1.71 -14.71 33.80
C PRO A 58 2.14 -13.80 34.96
N ILE A 59 2.49 -12.55 34.67
CA ILE A 59 2.66 -11.51 35.71
C ILE A 59 1.33 -10.79 35.90
N THR A 60 0.59 -11.20 36.92
CA THR A 60 -0.59 -10.52 37.45
C THR A 60 -0.19 -9.37 38.38
N SER A 61 -0.86 -8.24 38.20
CA SER A 61 -0.75 -7.03 39.03
C SER A 61 -1.35 -7.24 40.43
N LYS A 62 -0.61 -6.87 41.48
CA LYS A 62 -1.18 -6.37 42.75
C LYS A 62 -0.18 -5.46 43.47
N ALA A 63 -0.62 -4.23 43.80
CA ALA A 63 0.14 -3.19 44.48
C ALA A 63 0.32 -3.43 45.99
N THR A 64 1.46 -3.04 46.57
CA THR A 64 1.63 -2.19 47.78
C THR A 64 3.12 -1.89 48.03
N SER A 65 3.41 -0.61 48.33
CA SER A 65 4.72 0.03 48.60
C SER A 65 5.60 -0.63 49.68
N THR A 66 6.93 -0.49 49.59
CA THR A 66 7.82 0.29 50.52
C THR A 66 9.30 0.30 50.03
N ASN A 67 9.92 1.50 50.00
CA ASN A 67 11.34 1.92 49.98
C ASN A 67 12.43 1.31 49.06
N ALA A 68 12.94 2.20 48.19
CA ALA A 68 14.32 2.54 47.84
C ALA A 68 15.45 1.48 47.96
N THR A 69 16.08 1.16 46.82
CA THR A 69 17.50 1.46 46.55
C THR A 69 17.77 1.34 45.05
N GLU A 70 18.51 2.33 44.57
CA GLU A 70 19.07 2.56 43.23
C GLU A 70 19.72 1.31 42.60
N GLY A 71 19.36 1.03 41.35
CA GLY A 71 19.92 -0.04 40.53
C GLY A 71 19.53 0.19 39.07
N ALA A 72 20.52 0.56 38.26
CA ALA A 72 20.39 1.03 36.89
C ALA A 72 19.45 0.18 36.02
N THR A 73 18.41 0.83 35.49
CA THR A 73 17.64 0.33 34.35
C THR A 73 18.58 0.21 33.15
N PRO A 74 18.65 -0.95 32.46
CA PRO A 74 19.38 -1.02 31.21
C PRO A 74 18.65 -0.14 30.19
N THR A 75 19.28 0.97 29.83
CA THR A 75 18.90 1.80 28.69
C THR A 75 18.78 0.90 27.46
N PRO A 76 17.60 0.82 26.80
CA PRO A 76 17.51 0.21 25.49
C PRO A 76 18.54 0.90 24.59
N LYS A 77 19.46 0.12 24.04
CA LYS A 77 20.43 0.61 23.06
C LYS A 77 19.65 1.05 21.83
N GLU A 78 19.47 2.36 21.69
CA GLU A 78 18.83 3.02 20.56
C GLU A 78 19.67 2.69 19.32
N GLU A 79 19.16 1.77 18.50
CA GLU A 79 19.69 1.52 17.17
C GLU A 79 19.44 2.78 16.34
N PRO A 80 20.44 3.31 15.62
CA PRO A 80 20.28 4.57 14.91
C PRO A 80 19.18 4.44 13.84
N GLU A 81 18.18 5.32 13.92
CA GLU A 81 17.13 5.40 12.88
C GLU A 81 17.75 5.72 11.52
N LEU A 82 17.41 4.92 10.51
CA LEU A 82 17.83 5.15 9.12
C LEU A 82 17.04 6.31 8.54
N THR A 83 17.72 7.30 7.96
CA THR A 83 17.08 8.52 7.44
C THR A 83 17.47 8.82 6.00
N ILE A 84 16.50 9.34 5.23
CA ILE A 84 16.70 9.86 3.87
C ILE A 84 16.58 11.38 3.90
N LYS A 85 17.49 12.07 3.20
CA LYS A 85 17.43 13.51 2.99
C LYS A 85 17.07 13.81 1.54
N LYS A 86 16.14 14.73 1.33
CA LYS A 86 15.78 15.21 0.00
C LYS A 86 17.02 15.73 -0.75
N GLY A 87 17.18 15.30 -2.00
CA GLY A 87 18.30 15.66 -2.88
C GLY A 87 19.61 14.95 -2.59
N ALA A 88 19.62 14.00 -1.65
CA ALA A 88 20.77 13.14 -1.38
C ALA A 88 20.40 11.69 -1.72
N PRO A 89 21.03 11.07 -2.72
CA PRO A 89 20.81 9.66 -3.01
C PRO A 89 21.33 8.79 -1.87
N ILE A 90 20.60 7.72 -1.58
CA ILE A 90 21.10 6.59 -0.81
C ILE A 90 21.29 5.40 -1.75
N THR A 91 22.32 4.60 -1.51
CA THR A 91 22.63 3.42 -2.32
C THR A 91 22.61 2.19 -1.43
N ILE A 92 21.78 1.22 -1.80
CA ILE A 92 21.81 -0.13 -1.25
C ILE A 92 22.53 -0.99 -2.27
N GLU A 93 23.73 -1.44 -1.93
CA GLU A 93 24.58 -2.24 -2.83
C GLU A 93 23.79 -3.41 -3.41
N ASP A 94 23.99 -3.65 -4.71
CA ASP A 94 23.35 -4.71 -5.49
C ASP A 94 21.80 -4.75 -5.44
N PHE A 95 21.16 -3.64 -5.05
CA PHE A 95 19.70 -3.54 -4.98
C PHE A 95 19.16 -2.29 -5.69
N ALA A 96 19.35 -1.11 -5.12
CA ALA A 96 18.84 0.14 -5.70
C ALA A 96 19.59 1.38 -5.21
N GLU A 97 19.57 2.43 -6.02
CA GLU A 97 19.90 3.80 -5.59
C GLU A 97 18.61 4.64 -5.62
N VAL A 98 18.32 5.36 -4.52
CA VAL A 98 17.06 6.09 -4.33
C VAL A 98 17.35 7.53 -3.91
N GLU A 99 16.81 8.50 -4.66
CA GLU A 99 16.91 9.93 -4.35
C GLU A 99 15.51 10.55 -4.33
N ILE A 100 15.10 11.11 -3.19
CA ILE A 100 13.88 11.94 -3.14
C ILE A 100 14.17 13.33 -3.69
N THR A 101 13.50 13.69 -4.76
CA THR A 101 13.73 14.96 -5.48
C THR A 101 12.66 16.01 -5.18
N LYS A 102 11.41 15.58 -4.92
CA LYS A 102 10.28 16.48 -4.72
C LYS A 102 9.26 15.91 -3.75
N THR A 103 8.62 16.81 -3.01
CA THR A 103 7.44 16.51 -2.19
C THR A 103 6.46 17.65 -2.38
N LYS A 104 5.19 17.34 -2.62
CA LYS A 104 4.13 18.34 -2.77
C LYS A 104 2.80 17.82 -2.22
N PHE A 105 2.02 18.71 -1.62
CA PHE A 105 0.59 18.50 -1.46
C PHE A 105 -0.13 19.14 -2.65
N ALA A 106 -1.06 18.41 -3.28
CA ALA A 106 -1.84 18.95 -4.38
C ALA A 106 -3.15 18.18 -4.57
N LYS A 107 -4.22 18.90 -4.94
CA LYS A 107 -5.49 18.28 -5.37
C LYS A 107 -5.29 17.47 -6.65
N THR A 108 -4.49 18.00 -7.58
CA THR A 108 -4.15 17.38 -8.86
C THR A 108 -2.63 17.24 -8.99
N VAL A 109 -2.18 16.03 -9.33
CA VAL A 109 -0.78 15.70 -9.59
C VAL A 109 -0.62 15.44 -11.07
N ASN A 110 0.18 16.30 -11.71
CA ASN A 110 0.60 16.17 -13.11
C ASN A 110 2.03 15.63 -13.18
N PRO A 111 2.42 15.05 -14.34
CA PRO A 111 3.80 14.68 -14.62
C PRO A 111 4.69 15.93 -14.71
N SER A 112 6.01 15.72 -14.69
CA SER A 112 6.99 16.81 -14.53
C SER A 112 7.07 17.76 -15.73
N SER A 113 6.79 17.26 -16.94
CA SER A 113 6.79 18.03 -18.19
C SER A 113 5.61 17.63 -19.09
N PRO A 114 4.34 17.88 -18.67
CA PRO A 114 3.16 17.32 -19.32
C PRO A 114 3.08 17.61 -20.82
N GLY A 115 2.80 16.59 -21.63
CA GLY A 115 2.54 16.72 -23.06
C GLY A 115 1.19 17.35 -23.38
N SER A 116 0.80 17.35 -24.67
CA SER A 116 -0.52 17.83 -25.09
C SER A 116 -1.67 16.92 -24.60
N PHE A 117 -1.40 15.63 -24.46
CA PHE A 117 -2.29 14.63 -23.85
C PHE A 117 -1.47 13.86 -22.83
N TYR A 118 -1.96 13.79 -21.59
CA TYR A 118 -1.27 13.13 -20.49
C TYR A 118 -2.27 12.65 -19.42
N THR A 119 -1.81 11.71 -18.63
CA THR A 119 -2.46 11.14 -17.47
C THR A 119 -2.10 11.95 -16.23
N TYR A 120 -3.09 12.19 -15.38
CA TYR A 120 -2.92 12.88 -14.10
C TYR A 120 -3.73 12.17 -13.01
N TYR A 121 -3.40 12.47 -11.76
CA TYR A 121 -4.15 11.98 -10.60
C TYR A 121 -4.83 13.14 -9.88
N GLU A 122 -6.12 13.02 -9.62
CA GLU A 122 -6.89 13.98 -8.85
C GLU A 122 -7.48 13.30 -7.61
N ALA A 123 -7.28 13.89 -6.43
CA ALA A 123 -7.79 13.33 -5.19
C ALA A 123 -9.33 13.38 -5.23
N LYS A 124 -10.00 12.26 -4.92
CA LYS A 124 -11.42 12.10 -5.23
C LYS A 124 -12.34 12.81 -4.25
N GLY A 125 -11.93 12.98 -2.99
CA GLY A 125 -12.75 13.60 -1.94
C GLY A 125 -12.64 15.13 -1.88
N ASP A 126 -13.76 15.83 -1.69
CA ASP A 126 -13.78 17.31 -1.56
C ASP A 126 -12.95 17.83 -0.36
N GLY A 127 -12.70 16.98 0.63
CA GLY A 127 -11.84 17.25 1.79
C GLY A 127 -10.46 16.59 1.74
N THR A 128 -10.03 16.07 0.59
CA THR A 128 -8.76 15.35 0.43
C THR A 128 -7.81 16.05 -0.54
N THR A 129 -6.54 15.70 -0.40
CA THR A 129 -5.40 16.17 -1.22
C THR A 129 -4.45 14.99 -1.39
N TYR A 130 -3.63 14.98 -2.45
CA TYR A 130 -2.52 14.04 -2.53
C TYR A 130 -1.29 14.62 -1.83
N LEU A 131 -0.65 13.83 -0.99
CA LEU A 131 0.77 13.95 -0.72
C LEU A 131 1.52 13.14 -1.78
N ALA A 132 2.26 13.83 -2.64
CA ALA A 132 3.05 13.25 -3.71
C ALA A 132 4.55 13.36 -3.39
N ILE A 133 5.25 12.23 -3.39
CA ILE A 133 6.71 12.14 -3.22
C ILE A 133 7.30 11.64 -4.53
N THR A 134 8.15 12.45 -5.16
CA THR A 134 8.86 12.08 -6.38
C THR A 134 10.26 11.58 -6.03
N ALA A 135 10.61 10.40 -6.52
CA ALA A 135 11.90 9.78 -6.34
C ALA A 135 12.52 9.37 -7.67
N LYS A 136 13.84 9.54 -7.80
CA LYS A 136 14.63 8.85 -8.81
C LYS A 136 15.07 7.51 -8.22
N ILE A 137 14.79 6.42 -8.93
CA ILE A 137 15.09 5.06 -8.49
C ILE A 137 15.91 4.40 -9.58
N LYS A 138 17.16 4.05 -9.28
CA LYS A 138 18.00 3.25 -10.15
C LYS A 138 17.97 1.81 -9.71
N ASN A 139 17.63 0.92 -10.64
CA ASN A 139 17.67 -0.53 -10.40
C ASN A 139 19.10 -1.04 -10.53
N LEU A 140 19.66 -1.61 -9.45
CA LEU A 140 21.02 -2.19 -9.46
C LEU A 140 21.01 -3.71 -9.60
N LEU A 141 19.84 -4.34 -9.73
CA LEU A 141 19.68 -5.78 -9.95
C LEU A 141 19.88 -6.15 -11.43
N GLU A 142 20.10 -7.43 -11.67
CA GLU A 142 20.34 -7.99 -13.02
C GLU A 142 19.08 -8.14 -13.89
N SER A 143 17.90 -7.90 -13.31
CA SER A 143 16.61 -8.04 -13.99
C SER A 143 15.76 -6.78 -13.83
N ALA A 144 14.87 -6.53 -14.79
CA ALA A 144 13.93 -5.44 -14.71
C ALA A 144 13.00 -5.62 -13.48
N LYS A 145 12.73 -4.52 -12.77
CA LYS A 145 11.92 -4.53 -11.55
C LYS A 145 10.84 -3.48 -11.58
N GLU A 146 9.66 -3.83 -11.10
CA GLU A 146 8.61 -2.85 -10.84
C GLU A 146 9.06 -1.91 -9.72
N VAL A 147 8.48 -0.70 -9.66
CA VAL A 147 8.81 0.26 -8.60
C VAL A 147 8.54 -0.33 -7.22
N ASP A 148 7.41 -1.03 -7.05
CA ASP A 148 6.97 -1.57 -5.76
C ASP A 148 7.84 -2.76 -5.27
N ASP A 149 8.59 -3.40 -6.17
CA ASP A 149 9.60 -4.41 -5.80
C ASP A 149 10.86 -3.79 -5.18
N LEU A 150 11.15 -2.52 -5.50
CA LEU A 150 12.34 -1.80 -5.04
C LEU A 150 12.05 -0.89 -3.86
N VAL A 151 10.92 -0.18 -3.90
CA VAL A 151 10.59 0.87 -2.94
C VAL A 151 9.09 0.89 -2.69
N THR A 152 8.68 0.88 -1.42
CA THR A 152 7.30 1.17 -1.02
C THR A 152 7.26 2.31 0.00
N VAL A 153 6.15 3.04 0.05
CA VAL A 153 6.02 4.24 0.88
C VAL A 153 4.72 4.22 1.68
N LYS A 154 4.84 4.46 2.98
CA LYS A 154 3.72 4.76 3.88
C LYS A 154 3.92 6.12 4.52
N ILE A 155 2.84 6.85 4.77
CA ILE A 155 2.86 8.14 5.45
C ILE A 155 2.37 7.99 6.88
N LYS A 156 3.14 8.52 7.83
CA LYS A 156 2.81 8.66 9.23
C LYS A 156 2.52 10.15 9.55
N TYR A 157 1.32 10.44 10.01
CA TYR A 157 0.88 11.79 10.41
C TYR A 157 0.60 11.83 11.91
N ASP A 158 1.07 12.88 12.58
CA ASP A 158 0.87 13.10 14.02
C ASP A 158 1.37 11.92 14.87
N GLY A 159 2.40 11.20 14.38
CA GLY A 159 2.96 10.00 15.00
C GLY A 159 2.00 8.82 15.12
N LYS A 160 0.80 8.88 14.54
CA LYS A 160 -0.26 7.90 14.82
C LYS A 160 -1.05 7.46 13.60
N TYR A 161 -1.46 8.37 12.74
CA TYR A 161 -2.30 8.06 11.58
C TYR A 161 -1.44 7.59 10.42
N GLU A 162 -1.86 6.51 9.76
CA GLU A 162 -1.15 5.90 8.66
C GLU A 162 -1.95 6.01 7.36
N TYR A 163 -1.26 6.33 6.27
CA TYR A 163 -1.81 6.36 4.92
C TYR A 163 -0.90 5.57 3.98
N SER A 164 -1.47 4.64 3.24
CA SER A 164 -0.75 3.87 2.22
C SER A 164 -0.55 4.71 0.97
N SER A 165 0.62 4.56 0.33
CA SER A 165 0.85 5.10 -1.02
C SER A 165 0.67 4.03 -2.09
N PHE A 166 0.28 4.46 -3.28
CA PHE A 166 0.52 3.71 -4.52
C PHE A 166 1.55 4.45 -5.36
N SER A 167 2.16 3.77 -6.33
CA SER A 167 3.18 4.35 -7.21
C SER A 167 2.67 4.53 -8.64
N THR A 168 3.22 5.53 -9.32
CA THR A 168 3.22 5.70 -10.78
C THR A 168 4.64 6.05 -11.22
N ILE A 169 4.96 5.91 -12.50
CA ILE A 169 6.27 6.24 -13.06
C ILE A 169 6.09 7.17 -14.26
N GLU A 170 6.96 8.18 -14.39
CA GLU A 170 6.93 9.05 -15.56
C GLU A 170 7.44 8.31 -16.81
N ALA A 171 6.92 8.69 -17.97
CA ALA A 171 7.64 8.50 -19.22
C ALA A 171 9.04 9.15 -19.12
N GLY A 172 10.03 8.65 -19.87
CA GLY A 172 11.43 9.08 -19.72
C GLY A 172 11.67 10.60 -19.91
N ASP A 173 10.78 11.29 -20.63
CA ASP A 173 10.81 12.73 -20.86
C ASP A 173 9.91 13.53 -19.88
N GLY A 174 9.23 12.86 -18.95
CA GLY A 174 8.31 13.48 -18.01
C GLY A 174 6.98 13.90 -18.62
N SER A 175 6.64 13.44 -19.83
CA SER A 175 5.44 13.89 -20.55
C SER A 175 4.13 13.29 -20.07
N ASP A 176 4.19 12.09 -19.48
CA ASP A 176 3.03 11.30 -19.06
C ASP A 176 3.34 10.46 -17.82
N PHE A 177 2.29 9.96 -17.18
CA PHE A 177 2.35 8.92 -16.16
C PHE A 177 1.99 7.55 -16.72
N ASN A 178 2.71 6.55 -16.26
CA ASN A 178 2.57 5.15 -16.63
C ASN A 178 2.29 4.28 -15.40
N TYR A 179 1.70 3.12 -15.64
CA TYR A 179 1.54 2.08 -14.62
C TYR A 179 2.88 1.38 -14.38
N THR A 180 3.28 1.27 -13.13
CA THR A 180 4.58 0.68 -12.73
C THR A 180 4.69 -0.80 -13.12
N SER A 181 3.57 -1.52 -13.17
CA SER A 181 3.52 -2.92 -13.62
C SER A 181 3.73 -3.14 -15.12
N LEU A 182 3.51 -2.11 -15.95
CA LEU A 182 3.73 -2.17 -17.39
C LEU A 182 5.07 -1.58 -17.81
N TYR A 183 5.70 -0.81 -16.92
CA TYR A 183 6.93 -0.07 -17.16
C TYR A 183 7.91 -0.33 -16.02
N PRO A 184 8.45 -1.56 -15.92
CA PRO A 184 9.51 -1.86 -14.96
C PRO A 184 10.78 -1.07 -15.29
N ILE A 185 11.62 -0.87 -14.28
CA ILE A 185 12.93 -0.21 -14.41
C ILE A 185 13.94 -1.27 -14.81
N ASP A 186 14.50 -1.14 -16.01
CA ASP A 186 15.55 -2.04 -16.52
C ASP A 186 16.82 -2.00 -15.66
N PRO A 187 17.64 -3.06 -15.69
CA PRO A 187 18.94 -3.08 -15.01
C PRO A 187 19.77 -1.84 -15.32
N LEU A 188 20.36 -1.26 -14.28
CA LEU A 188 21.22 -0.07 -14.31
C LEU A 188 20.55 1.21 -14.83
N SER A 189 19.25 1.18 -15.12
CA SER A 189 18.46 2.33 -15.57
C SER A 189 17.78 3.03 -14.40
N THR A 190 17.36 4.28 -14.61
CA THR A 190 16.71 5.11 -13.59
C THR A 190 15.29 5.47 -14.02
N GLY A 191 14.32 5.19 -13.15
CA GLY A 191 12.93 5.63 -13.28
C GLY A 191 12.64 6.84 -12.39
N THR A 192 11.74 7.71 -12.83
CA THR A 192 11.18 8.79 -12.00
C THR A 192 9.82 8.33 -11.48
N ALA A 193 9.78 7.81 -10.26
CA ALA A 193 8.56 7.33 -9.62
C ALA A 193 7.89 8.43 -8.78
N ILE A 194 6.56 8.42 -8.72
CA ILE A 194 5.77 9.26 -7.84
C ILE A 194 4.93 8.35 -6.94
N PHE A 195 5.14 8.47 -5.64
CA PHE A 195 4.33 7.83 -4.62
C PHE A 195 3.22 8.78 -4.18
N LEU A 196 1.98 8.31 -4.26
CA LEU A 196 0.76 9.09 -4.07
C LEU A 196 -0.02 8.54 -2.87
N SER A 197 -0.16 9.37 -1.84
CA SER A 197 -1.05 9.11 -0.70
C SER A 197 -2.19 10.11 -0.72
N GLU A 198 -3.44 9.64 -0.89
CA GLU A 198 -4.61 10.50 -0.71
C GLU A 198 -4.86 10.67 0.79
N VAL A 199 -4.77 11.92 1.27
CA VAL A 199 -4.86 12.26 2.69
C VAL A 199 -5.91 13.34 2.95
N PRO A 200 -6.49 13.42 4.15
CA PRO A 200 -7.34 14.54 4.55
C PRO A 200 -6.59 15.88 4.42
N LYS A 201 -7.30 16.96 4.06
CA LYS A 201 -6.71 18.30 3.89
C LYS A 201 -6.00 18.81 5.15
N GLU A 202 -6.41 18.37 6.34
CA GLU A 202 -5.70 18.71 7.59
C GLU A 202 -4.24 18.22 7.64
N VAL A 203 -3.90 17.17 6.89
CA VAL A 203 -2.52 16.67 6.79
C VAL A 203 -1.66 17.66 6.01
N GLU A 204 -2.25 18.48 5.13
CA GLU A 204 -1.52 19.57 4.44
C GLU A 204 -1.46 20.84 5.29
N THR A 205 -2.54 21.18 6.00
CA THR A 205 -2.71 22.52 6.60
C THR A 205 -2.37 22.64 8.07
N SER A 206 -2.20 21.52 8.80
CA SER A 206 -1.80 21.54 10.21
C SER A 206 -0.28 21.58 10.39
N ASP A 207 0.17 21.96 11.58
CA ASP A 207 1.60 21.99 11.96
C ASP A 207 2.10 20.66 12.55
N LYS A 208 1.27 19.62 12.54
CA LYS A 208 1.65 18.29 13.06
C LYS A 208 2.64 17.60 12.15
N SER A 209 3.50 16.75 12.71
CA SER A 209 4.54 16.06 11.94
C SER A 209 3.97 15.16 10.84
N VAL A 210 4.68 15.12 9.72
CA VAL A 210 4.46 14.20 8.60
C VAL A 210 5.78 13.54 8.23
N VAL A 211 5.83 12.22 8.36
CA VAL A 211 6.99 11.39 8.04
C VAL A 211 6.59 10.37 6.99
N ALA A 212 7.43 10.17 5.98
CA ALA A 212 7.33 9.03 5.09
C ALA A 212 8.22 7.90 5.60
N GLU A 213 7.64 6.73 5.82
CA GLU A 213 8.32 5.46 6.05
C GLU A 213 8.54 4.80 4.69
N ILE A 214 9.81 4.71 4.28
CA ILE A 214 10.22 4.24 2.96
C ILE A 214 10.92 2.90 3.14
N SER A 215 10.28 1.82 2.67
CA SER A 215 10.83 0.48 2.79
C SER A 215 11.64 0.13 1.55
N ILE A 216 12.92 -0.23 1.75
CA ILE A 216 13.89 -0.57 0.70
C ILE A 216 14.66 -1.79 1.18
N ASN A 217 14.57 -2.90 0.44
CA ASN A 217 15.25 -4.16 0.77
C ASN A 217 15.02 -4.65 2.22
N GLY A 218 13.79 -4.51 2.73
CA GLY A 218 13.42 -4.92 4.09
C GLY A 218 13.76 -3.93 5.20
N GLU A 219 14.55 -2.90 4.91
CA GLU A 219 14.87 -1.82 5.84
C GLU A 219 13.90 -0.65 5.71
N THR A 220 13.57 0.01 6.82
CA THR A 220 12.71 1.21 6.82
C THR A 220 13.55 2.46 7.02
N TYR A 221 13.48 3.37 6.04
CA TYR A 221 14.09 4.68 6.08
C TYR A 221 13.05 5.76 6.35
N LEU A 222 13.37 6.69 7.24
CA LEU A 222 12.51 7.82 7.57
C LEU A 222 12.88 9.04 6.73
N TYR A 223 11.88 9.60 6.06
CA TYR A 223 11.97 10.90 5.39
C TYR A 223 10.99 11.88 6.06
N THR A 224 11.53 12.77 6.88
CA THR A 224 10.76 13.83 7.54
C THR A 224 10.37 14.90 6.51
N ILE A 225 9.07 15.07 6.29
CA ILE A 225 8.51 16.11 5.41
C ILE A 225 8.30 17.39 6.20
N ARG A 226 7.79 17.26 7.44
CA ARG A 226 7.77 18.30 8.47
C ARG A 226 7.67 17.72 9.88
#